data_AF-A0A969GCF3-F1
#
_entry.id   AF-A0A969GCF3-F1
#
_cell.length_a   1.000
_cell.length_b   1.000
_cell.length_c   1.000
_cell.angle_alpha   90.00
_cell.angle_beta   90.00
_cell.angle_gamma   90.00
#
_symmetry.space_group_name_H-M   'P 1'
#
loop_
_entity.id
_entity.type
_entity.pdbx_description
1 polymer ?
#
loop_
_entity_poly.entity_id
_entity_poly.type
_entity_poly.pdbx_seq_one_letter_code
_entity_poly.pdbx_strand_id
1 'polypeptide(L)'
;MQPREVMGTLRYANEGGMKGPPLPAILTIIFLIVAGISLWRNTSWKWLALGALFMFIAAAMGMGDLVFISNLGEVVLGVANIATAKKFLT
;
A
#
# COMPACT_ATOMS: atom_id res chain seq x y z
N MET A 1 25.26 -12.41 6.70
CA MET A 1 24.59 -11.19 7.21
C MET A 1 25.51 -10.03 6.92
N GLN A 2 25.19 -9.19 5.95
CA GLN A 2 26.02 -8.03 5.61
C GLN A 2 25.46 -6.76 6.27
N PRO A 3 26.32 -5.89 6.80
CA PRO A 3 25.91 -4.58 7.28
C PRO A 3 25.48 -3.73 6.07
N ARG A 4 24.27 -3.18 6.11
CA ARG A 4 23.74 -2.28 5.10
C ARG A 4 23.26 -1.01 5.79
N GLU A 5 23.77 0.14 5.38
CA GLU A 5 23.18 1.41 5.80
C GLU A 5 21.82 1.60 5.15
N VAL A 6 20.82 1.87 5.97
CA VAL A 6 19.46 2.21 5.56
C VAL A 6 19.01 3.39 6.41
N MET A 7 18.68 4.51 5.76
CA MET A 7 18.16 5.72 6.41
C MET A 7 19.04 6.22 7.59
N GLY A 8 20.37 6.18 7.43
CA GLY A 8 21.32 6.62 8.46
C GLY A 8 21.50 5.64 9.63
N THR A 9 20.96 4.42 9.52
CA THR A 9 21.13 3.36 10.51
C THR A 9 21.76 2.12 9.89
N LEU A 10 22.65 1.46 10.65
CA LEU A 10 23.22 0.18 10.25
C LEU A 10 22.21 -0.94 10.51
N ARG A 11 21.80 -1.62 9.44
CA ARG A 11 20.92 -2.79 9.50
C ARG A 11 21.62 -4.00 8.90
N TYR A 12 21.67 -5.11 9.63
CA TYR A 12 22.13 -6.38 9.08
C TYR A 12 21.03 -7.02 8.24
N ALA A 13 21.28 -7.19 6.94
CA ALA A 13 20.36 -7.86 6.03
C ALA A 13 20.84 -9.29 5.73
N ASN A 14 19.90 -10.22 5.67
CA ASN A 14 20.16 -11.58 5.19
C ASN A 14 20.24 -11.57 3.66
N GLU A 15 21.39 -11.95 3.11
CA GLU A 15 21.63 -11.98 1.66
C GLU A 15 20.80 -13.04 0.93
N GLY A 16 20.25 -14.02 1.67
CA GLY A 16 19.27 -15.00 1.17
C GLY A 16 17.81 -14.51 1.23
N GLY A 17 17.56 -13.27 1.63
CA GLY A 17 16.22 -12.67 1.52
C GLY A 17 15.82 -12.59 0.06
N MET A 18 14.57 -12.96 -0.25
CA MET A 18 14.01 -12.96 -1.60
C MET A 18 14.24 -11.58 -2.27
N LYS A 19 15.28 -11.48 -3.10
CA LYS A 19 15.62 -10.29 -3.88
C LYS A 19 14.62 -10.20 -5.02
N GLY A 20 13.55 -9.49 -4.79
CA GLY A 20 12.50 -9.24 -5.77
C GLY A 20 11.57 -8.15 -5.28
N PRO A 21 10.67 -7.68 -6.16
CA PRO A 21 9.56 -6.83 -5.73
C PRO A 21 8.83 -7.48 -4.55
N PRO A 22 8.27 -6.71 -3.60
CA PRO A 22 7.51 -7.26 -2.48
C PRO A 22 6.20 -7.85 -3.00
N LEU A 23 6.26 -9.09 -3.50
CA LEU A 23 5.13 -9.83 -4.06
C LEU A 23 3.93 -9.88 -3.11
N PRO A 24 4.10 -10.12 -1.79
CA PRO A 24 2.96 -10.12 -0.87
C PRO A 24 2.23 -8.78 -0.85
N ALA A 25 2.96 -7.66 -0.82
CA ALA A 25 2.37 -6.32 -0.81
C ALA A 25 1.59 -6.05 -2.11
N ILE A 26 2.19 -6.37 -3.26
CA ILE A 26 1.55 -6.20 -4.57
C ILE A 26 0.23 -6.98 -4.63
N LEU A 27 0.23 -8.25 -4.21
CA LEU A 27 -0.97 -9.10 -4.18
C LEU A 27 -2.06 -8.52 -3.29
N THR A 28 -1.71 -8.00 -2.10
CA THR A 28 -2.69 -7.39 -1.20
C THR A 28 -3.31 -6.12 -1.78
N ILE A 29 -2.53 -5.27 -2.46
CA ILE A 29 -3.06 -4.04 -3.06
C ILE A 29 -3.97 -4.38 -4.23
N ILE A 30 -3.61 -5.35 -5.09
CA ILE A 30 -4.48 -5.83 -6.16
C ILE A 30 -5.80 -6.36 -5.58
N PHE A 31 -5.73 -7.17 -4.52
CA PHE A 31 -6.92 -7.66 -3.83
C PHE A 31 -7.81 -6.53 -3.31
N LEU A 32 -7.24 -5.49 -2.68
CA LEU A 32 -7.98 -4.32 -2.21
C LEU A 32 -8.63 -3.54 -3.36
N ILE A 33 -7.94 -3.39 -4.49
CA ILE A 33 -8.50 -2.75 -5.70
C ILE A 33 -9.71 -3.56 -6.20
N VAL A 34 -9.59 -4.89 -6.31
CA VAL A 34 -10.69 -5.76 -6.75
C VAL A 34 -11.86 -5.71 -5.77
N ALA A 35 -11.60 -5.76 -4.46
CA ALA A 35 -12.62 -5.63 -3.43
C ALA A 35 -13.32 -4.26 -3.49
N GLY A 36 -12.56 -3.17 -3.69
CA GLY A 36 -13.09 -1.83 -3.87
C GLY A 36 -13.94 -1.68 -5.13
N ILE A 37 -13.56 -2.30 -6.24
CA ILE A 37 -14.37 -2.31 -7.48
C ILE A 37 -15.65 -3.12 -7.29
N SER A 38 -15.57 -4.28 -6.62
CA SER A 38 -16.75 -5.09 -6.28
C SER A 38 -17.73 -4.31 -5.41
N LEU A 39 -17.22 -3.58 -4.41
CA LEU A 39 -18.02 -2.72 -3.54
C LEU A 39 -18.63 -1.54 -4.30
N TRP A 40 -17.88 -0.92 -5.21
CA TRP A 40 -18.39 0.13 -6.08
C TRP A 40 -19.60 -0.39 -6.87
N ARG A 41 -19.54 -1.57 -7.48
CA ARG A 41 -20.67 -2.11 -8.25
C ARG A 41 -21.97 -2.26 -7.44
N ASN A 42 -21.87 -2.59 -6.15
CA ASN A 42 -23.06 -2.80 -5.32
C ASN A 42 -23.57 -1.55 -4.59
N THR A 43 -22.74 -0.53 -4.38
CA THR A 43 -23.14 0.63 -3.55
C THR A 43 -22.77 1.99 -4.15
N SER A 44 -22.21 2.03 -5.35
CA SER A 44 -21.69 3.25 -5.99
C SER A 44 -20.62 4.01 -5.18
N TRP A 45 -20.01 3.36 -4.19
CA TRP A 45 -18.99 3.96 -3.32
C TRP A 45 -17.58 3.76 -3.88
N LYS A 46 -17.05 4.79 -4.57
CA LYS A 46 -15.79 4.71 -5.34
C LYS A 46 -14.53 4.96 -4.51
N TRP A 47 -14.68 5.51 -3.30
CA TRP A 47 -13.57 6.04 -2.50
C TRP A 47 -12.57 4.97 -2.08
N LEU A 48 -13.03 3.74 -1.78
CA LEU A 48 -12.13 2.64 -1.43
C LEU A 48 -11.23 2.24 -2.60
N ALA A 49 -11.81 2.09 -3.79
CA ALA A 49 -11.07 1.75 -5.00
C ALA A 49 -10.06 2.83 -5.37
N LEU A 50 -10.44 4.11 -5.25
CA LEU A 50 -9.56 5.23 -5.54
C LEU A 50 -8.41 5.34 -4.53
N GLY A 51 -8.67 5.12 -3.24
CA GLY A 51 -7.64 5.10 -2.20
C GLY A 51 -6.64 3.95 -2.39
N ALA A 52 -7.12 2.76 -2.73
CA ALA A 52 -6.27 1.61 -3.04
C ALA A 52 -5.42 1.83 -4.30
N LEU A 53 -6.00 2.43 -5.35
CA LEU A 53 -5.27 2.78 -6.57
C LEU A 53 -4.19 3.84 -6.30
N PHE A 54 -4.51 4.87 -5.51
CA PHE A 54 -3.55 5.90 -5.12
C PHE A 54 -2.38 5.28 -4.32
N MET A 55 -2.67 4.40 -3.36
CA MET A 55 -1.65 3.68 -2.61
C MET A 55 -0.78 2.79 -3.51
N PHE A 56 -1.36 2.13 -4.51
CA PHE A 56 -0.59 1.33 -5.47
C PHE A 56 0.44 2.17 -6.22
N ILE A 57 0.02 3.36 -6.71
CA ILE A 57 0.91 4.29 -7.40
C ILE A 57 1.96 4.87 -6.44
N ALA A 58 1.55 5.27 -5.24
CA ALA A 58 2.44 5.79 -4.21
C ALA A 58 3.51 4.78 -3.78
N ALA A 59 3.13 3.50 -3.62
CA ALA A 59 4.05 2.41 -3.30
C ALA A 59 5.03 2.14 -4.45
N ALA A 60 4.56 2.21 -5.71
CA ALA A 60 5.42 2.09 -6.88
C ALA A 60 6.44 3.24 -6.98
N MET A 61 6.02 4.48 -6.66
CA MET A 61 6.91 5.65 -6.63
C MET A 61 7.86 5.63 -5.42
N GLY A 62 7.41 5.05 -4.30
CA GLY A 62 8.19 4.88 -3.07
C GLY A 62 9.33 3.86 -3.16
N MET A 63 9.37 3.05 -4.22
CA MET A 63 10.54 2.21 -4.52
C MET A 63 11.78 3.01 -4.96
N GLY A 64 11.63 4.31 -5.28
CA GLY A 64 12.75 5.24 -5.49
C GLY A 64 13.21 5.95 -4.20
N ASP A 65 13.85 7.11 -4.34
CA ASP A 65 14.31 7.96 -3.21
C ASP A 65 13.16 8.70 -2.47
N LEU A 66 11.92 8.54 -2.92
CA LEU A 66 10.75 9.29 -2.45
C LEU A 66 9.97 8.54 -1.35
N VAL A 67 10.66 8.16 -0.28
CA VAL A 67 10.07 7.40 0.86
C VAL A 67 8.84 8.08 1.44
N PHE A 68 8.82 9.42 1.47
CA PHE A 68 7.68 10.22 1.95
C PHE A 68 6.40 9.99 1.15
N ILE A 69 6.51 9.73 -0.15
CA ILE A 69 5.34 9.55 -1.02
C ILE A 69 4.61 8.24 -0.70
N SER A 70 5.37 7.19 -0.37
CA SER A 70 4.80 5.89 0.02
C SER A 70 3.98 6.01 1.30
N ASN A 71 4.50 6.75 2.29
CA ASN A 71 3.83 6.90 3.58
C ASN A 71 2.54 7.70 3.46
N LEU A 72 2.51 8.72 2.60
CA LEU A 72 1.26 9.43 2.26
C LEU A 72 0.21 8.50 1.65
N GLY A 73 0.62 7.54 0.81
CA GLY A 73 -0.27 6.52 0.27
C GLY A 73 -0.95 5.70 1.36
N GLU A 74 -0.22 5.30 2.41
CA GLU A 74 -0.75 4.52 3.53
C GLU A 74 -1.82 5.30 4.29
N VAL A 75 -1.59 6.58 4.54
CA VAL A 75 -2.54 7.46 5.23
C VAL A 75 -3.83 7.60 4.41
N VAL A 76 -3.71 7.86 3.11
CA VAL A 76 -4.87 7.99 2.20
C VAL A 76 -5.69 6.70 2.16
N LEU A 77 -5.04 5.53 2.08
CA LEU A 77 -5.71 4.24 2.13
C LEU A 77 -6.41 4.00 3.48
N GLY A 78 -5.76 4.37 4.59
CA GLY A 78 -6.35 4.29 5.93
C GLY A 78 -7.64 5.11 6.06
N VAL A 79 -7.62 6.36 5.57
CA VAL A 79 -8.81 7.22 5.57
C VAL A 79 -9.92 6.65 4.69
N ALA A 80 -9.59 6.10 3.51
CA ALA A 80 -10.56 5.47 2.62
C ALA A 80 -11.22 4.24 3.27
N ASN A 81 -10.46 3.44 4.01
CA ASN A 81 -10.98 2.31 4.79
C ASN A 81 -11.94 2.77 5.90
N ILE A 82 -11.55 3.79 6.69
CA ILE A 82 -12.40 4.33 7.77
C ILE A 82 -13.70 4.91 7.19
N ALA A 83 -13.60 5.68 6.10
CA ALA A 83 -14.77 6.26 5.43
C ALA A 83 -15.72 5.18 4.91
N THR A 84 -15.16 4.07 4.40
CA THR A 84 -15.94 2.91 3.96
C THR A 84 -16.57 2.21 5.16
N ALA A 85 -15.82 1.90 6.21
CA ALA A 85 -16.35 1.29 7.43
C ALA A 85 -17.52 2.12 8.01
N LYS A 86 -17.37 3.44 8.12
CA LYS A 86 -18.42 4.33 8.59
C LYS A 86 -19.70 4.32 7.74
N LYS A 87 -19.60 4.04 6.45
CA LYS A 87 -20.77 4.04 5.56
C LYS A 87 -21.59 2.75 5.65
N PHE A 88 -20.95 1.64 6.03
CA PHE A 88 -21.52 0.29 5.96
C PHE A 88 -21.70 -0.40 7.31
N LEU A 89 -20.95 -0.01 8.34
CA LEU A 89 -20.96 -0.62 9.68
C LEU A 89 -21.59 0.28 10.75
N THR A 90 -22.02 1.49 10.41
CA THR A 90 -22.72 2.45 11.29
C THR A 90 -24.03 2.84 10.64
#